data_AF-A0A9X8VE32-F1
#
_entry.id   AF-A0A9X8VE32-F1
#
_cell.length_a   1.000
_cell.length_b   1.000
_cell.length_c   1.000
_cell.angle_alpha   90.00
_cell.angle_beta   90.00
_cell.angle_gamma   90.00
#
_symmetry.space_group_name_H-M   'P 1'
#
loop_
_entity.id
_entity.type
_entity.pdbx_description
1 polymer ?
#
loop_
_entity_poly.entity_id
_entity_poly.type
_entity_poly.pdbx_seq_one_letter_code
_entity_poly.pdbx_strand_id
1 'polypeptide(L)'
;SGTVGADYRLDMEGLKFSDIPALANNNPGLKQLALNATGNDYFLARLFAMGADAWTLANHYAQLRQTPGFTLKGNTGELSASSGCVINRELPWFRYQKGLVVPVE
;
A
#
# COMPACT_ATOMS: atom_id res chain seq x y z
N SER A 1 4.98 33.86 -3.80
CA SER A 1 5.85 32.79 -4.32
C SER A 1 5.63 31.53 -3.50
N GLY A 2 4.51 30.84 -3.72
CA GLY A 2 4.20 29.59 -3.03
C GLY A 2 4.83 28.43 -3.80
N THR A 3 5.78 27.74 -3.19
CA THR A 3 6.24 26.44 -3.67
C THR A 3 5.08 25.47 -3.53
N VAL A 4 4.42 25.18 -4.66
CA VAL A 4 3.19 24.39 -4.83
C VAL A 4 3.19 23.08 -4.03
N GLY A 5 4.35 22.54 -3.66
CA GLY A 5 4.52 21.27 -2.95
C GLY A 5 4.17 21.22 -1.45
N ALA A 6 4.38 22.31 -0.70
CA ALA A 6 4.14 22.33 0.74
C ALA A 6 2.72 22.79 1.08
N ASP A 7 2.15 23.65 0.23
CA ASP A 7 0.83 24.26 0.41
C ASP A 7 -0.30 23.21 0.35
N TYR A 8 -0.29 22.34 -0.67
CA TYR A 8 -1.36 21.34 -0.82
C TYR A 8 -1.43 20.35 0.35
N ARG A 9 -0.31 20.06 1.02
CA ARG A 9 -0.31 19.10 2.14
C ARG A 9 -0.94 19.70 3.39
N LEU A 10 -0.85 21.02 3.54
CA LEU A 10 -1.53 21.75 4.59
C LEU A 10 -3.02 21.88 4.26
N ASP A 11 -3.38 22.07 2.99
CA ASP A 11 -4.78 22.07 2.54
C ASP A 11 -5.49 20.72 2.78
N MET A 12 -4.73 19.63 2.79
CA MET A 12 -5.25 18.28 3.04
C MET A 12 -5.27 17.90 4.54
N GLU A 13 -4.93 18.81 5.46
CA GLU A 13 -4.85 18.52 6.90
C GLU A 13 -6.11 17.81 7.43
N GLY A 14 -5.90 16.70 8.14
CA GLY A 14 -6.97 15.88 8.71
C GLY A 14 -7.64 14.92 7.72
N LEU A 15 -7.42 15.04 6.40
CA LEU A 15 -7.93 14.09 5.42
C LEU A 15 -7.40 12.68 5.74
N LYS A 16 -8.32 11.74 5.85
CA LYS A 16 -8.02 10.31 5.98
C LYS A 16 -8.18 9.61 4.64
N PHE A 17 -7.25 8.73 4.32
CA PHE A 17 -7.29 7.92 3.11
C PHE A 17 -6.64 6.56 3.36
N SER A 18 -7.03 5.55 2.59
CA SER A 18 -6.35 4.26 2.56
C SER A 18 -5.52 4.13 1.29
N ASP A 19 -4.34 3.54 1.43
CA ASP A 19 -3.47 3.20 0.31
C ASP A 19 -2.61 1.99 0.69
N ILE A 20 -1.81 1.49 -0.24
CA ILE A 20 -0.99 0.31 -0.01
C ILE A 20 0.17 0.59 0.97
N PRO A 21 0.53 -0.38 1.83
CA PRO A 21 1.68 -0.28 2.72
C PRO A 21 3.00 0.07 2.01
N ALA A 22 3.19 -0.36 0.75
CA ALA A 22 4.41 -0.05 -0.02
C ALA A 22 4.62 1.44 -0.28
N LEU A 23 3.57 2.26 -0.22
CA LEU A 23 3.64 3.71 -0.42
C LEU A 23 3.61 4.50 0.89
N ALA A 24 3.43 3.80 2.01
CA ALA A 24 3.49 4.37 3.34
C ALA A 24 4.93 4.76 3.70
N ASN A 25 5.07 5.77 4.58
CA ASN A 25 6.39 6.26 5.00
C ASN A 25 7.11 5.32 5.98
N ASN A 26 6.47 4.22 6.42
CA ASN A 26 7.06 3.24 7.34
C ASN A 26 7.90 2.15 6.63
N ASN A 27 7.94 2.11 5.29
CA ASN A 27 8.83 1.25 4.50
C ASN A 27 9.53 2.06 3.39
N PRO A 28 10.47 2.96 3.77
CA PRO A 28 11.05 3.92 2.83
C PRO A 28 11.85 3.26 1.70
N GLY A 29 12.50 2.12 1.95
CA GLY A 29 13.29 1.42 0.95
C GLY A 29 12.45 0.87 -0.20
N LEU A 30 11.36 0.17 0.12
CA LEU A 30 10.45 -0.37 -0.91
C LEU A 30 9.73 0.75 -1.66
N LYS A 31 9.27 1.78 -0.95
CA LYS A 31 8.64 2.95 -1.56
C LYS A 31 9.55 3.61 -2.59
N GLN A 32 10.81 3.82 -2.22
CA GLN A 32 11.80 4.43 -3.12
C GLN A 32 12.11 3.53 -4.30
N LEU A 33 12.27 2.22 -4.10
CA LEU A 33 12.46 1.27 -5.18
C LEU A 33 11.32 1.30 -6.19
N ALA A 34 10.07 1.22 -5.72
CA ALA A 34 8.88 1.22 -6.57
C ALA A 34 8.74 2.54 -7.35
N LEU A 35 8.90 3.69 -6.68
CA LEU A 35 8.80 4.99 -7.33
C LEU A 35 9.94 5.23 -8.33
N ASN A 36 11.17 4.80 -8.03
CA ASN A 36 12.29 4.89 -8.98
C ASN A 36 12.05 4.04 -10.23
N ALA A 37 11.57 2.81 -10.05
CA ALA A 37 11.28 1.89 -11.16
C ALA A 37 10.12 2.37 -12.06
N THR A 38 9.30 3.30 -11.58
CA THR A 38 8.06 3.72 -12.23
C THR A 38 8.02 5.20 -12.57
N GLY A 39 9.15 5.91 -12.46
CA GLY A 39 9.23 7.33 -12.80
C GLY A 39 8.40 8.23 -11.88
N ASN A 40 8.26 7.86 -10.60
CA ASN A 40 7.40 8.50 -9.60
C ASN A 40 5.89 8.45 -9.90
N ASP A 41 5.44 7.59 -10.81
CA ASP A 41 4.02 7.36 -11.07
C ASP A 41 3.43 6.45 -9.99
N TYR A 42 2.55 7.01 -9.15
CA TYR A 42 1.92 6.28 -8.05
C TYR A 42 0.97 5.18 -8.51
N PHE A 43 0.36 5.29 -9.69
CA PHE A 43 -0.46 4.22 -10.25
C PHE A 43 0.43 3.02 -10.64
N LEU A 44 1.52 3.29 -11.36
CA LEU A 44 2.47 2.24 -11.73
C LEU A 44 3.20 1.65 -10.52
N ALA A 45 3.50 2.45 -9.50
CA ALA A 45 4.10 1.96 -8.25
C ALA A 45 3.17 0.98 -7.51
N ARG A 46 1.83 1.19 -7.57
CA ARG A 46 0.86 0.23 -7.04
C ARG A 46 0.87 -1.08 -7.83
N LEU A 47 1.01 -1.02 -9.15
CA LEU A 47 1.17 -2.22 -9.99
C LEU A 47 2.50 -2.94 -9.74
N PHE A 48 3.59 -2.20 -9.48
CA PHE A 48 4.87 -2.78 -9.08
C PHE A 48 4.73 -3.60 -7.79
N ALA A 49 4.10 -3.02 -6.75
CA ALA A 49 3.82 -3.71 -5.50
C ALA A 49 2.88 -4.91 -5.69
N MET A 50 1.89 -4.80 -6.57
CA MET A 50 1.01 -5.90 -6.94
C MET A 50 1.79 -7.06 -7.59
N GLY A 51 2.76 -6.78 -8.46
CA GLY A 51 3.63 -7.79 -9.05
C GLY A 51 4.48 -8.53 -8.01
N ALA A 52 5.02 -7.81 -7.02
CA ALA A 52 5.74 -8.42 -5.91
C ALA A 52 4.82 -9.33 -5.06
N ASP A 53 3.61 -8.88 -4.77
CA ASP A 53 2.64 -9.68 -4.02
C ASP A 53 2.13 -10.89 -4.82
N ALA A 54 2.00 -10.80 -6.15
CA ALA A 54 1.64 -11.93 -7.00
C ALA A 54 2.63 -13.09 -6.86
N TRP A 55 3.93 -12.80 -6.76
CA TRP A 55 4.96 -13.81 -6.47
C TRP A 55 4.76 -14.44 -5.09
N THR A 56 4.56 -13.63 -4.04
CA THR A 56 4.31 -14.14 -2.68
C THR A 56 3.06 -15.01 -2.64
N LEU A 57 1.97 -14.59 -3.28
CA LEU A 57 0.71 -15.35 -3.38
C LEU A 57 0.92 -16.69 -4.09
N ALA A 58 1.66 -16.72 -5.20
CA ALA A 58 1.96 -17.96 -5.92
C ALA A 58 2.70 -18.99 -5.05
N ASN A 59 3.66 -18.52 -4.25
CA ASN A 59 4.42 -19.37 -3.32
C ASN A 59 3.61 -19.85 -2.09
N HIS A 60 2.45 -19.24 -1.82
CA HIS A 60 1.57 -19.60 -0.71
C HIS A 60 0.18 -20.09 -1.17
N TYR A 61 0.06 -20.47 -2.44
CA TYR A 61 -1.23 -20.80 -3.05
C TYR A 61 -1.95 -21.95 -2.33
N ALA A 62 -1.21 -22.98 -1.89
CA ALA A 62 -1.79 -24.10 -1.16
C ALA A 62 -2.39 -23.65 0.19
N GLN A 63 -1.64 -22.85 0.97
CA GLN A 63 -2.10 -22.32 2.25
C GLN A 63 -3.32 -21.40 2.07
N LEU A 64 -3.28 -20.50 1.07
CA LEU A 64 -4.41 -19.61 0.74
C LEU A 64 -5.71 -20.37 0.45
N ARG A 65 -5.63 -21.58 -0.10
CA ARG A 65 -6.82 -22.39 -0.43
C ARG A 65 -7.26 -23.33 0.68
N GLN A 66 -6.33 -23.88 1.44
CA GLN A 66 -6.59 -25.00 2.34
C GLN A 66 -6.71 -24.57 3.80
N THR A 67 -6.24 -23.37 4.14
CA THR A 67 -6.23 -22.85 5.51
C THR A 67 -7.24 -21.70 5.63
N PRO A 68 -8.43 -21.94 6.21
CA PRO A 68 -9.40 -20.89 6.47
C PRO A 68 -8.79 -19.77 7.32
N GLY A 69 -9.02 -18.51 6.93
CA GLY A 69 -8.50 -17.35 7.65
C GLY A 69 -7.00 -17.12 7.50
N PHE A 70 -6.31 -17.80 6.57
CA PHE A 70 -4.90 -17.53 6.28
C PHE A 70 -4.73 -16.11 5.73
N THR A 71 -3.80 -15.35 6.32
CA THR A 71 -3.45 -14.01 5.87
C THR A 71 -1.95 -13.88 5.59
N LEU A 72 -1.61 -12.95 4.70
CA LEU A 72 -0.23 -12.58 4.36
C LEU A 72 -0.07 -11.07 4.50
N LYS A 73 1.01 -10.63 5.14
CA LYS A 73 1.40 -9.22 5.15
C LYS A 73 2.03 -8.88 3.79
N GLY A 74 1.22 -8.36 2.88
CA GLY A 74 1.62 -7.96 1.53
C GLY A 74 2.02 -6.49 1.43
N ASN A 75 2.66 -6.16 0.32
CA ASN A 75 3.03 -4.79 -0.05
C ASN A 75 1.79 -3.97 -0.46
N THR A 76 0.73 -4.65 -0.88
CA THR A 76 -0.56 -4.10 -1.27
C THR A 76 -1.61 -4.14 -0.17
N GLY A 77 -1.28 -4.60 1.04
CA GLY A 77 -2.19 -4.71 2.19
C GLY A 77 -2.04 -6.05 2.90
N GLU A 78 -2.86 -6.29 3.92
CA GLU A 78 -3.01 -7.65 4.44
C GLU A 78 -3.88 -8.46 3.48
N LEU A 79 -3.32 -9.52 2.92
CA LEU A 79 -3.91 -10.31 1.85
C LEU A 79 -4.58 -11.55 2.44
N SER A 80 -5.83 -11.79 2.05
CA SER A 80 -6.56 -13.02 2.36
C SER A 80 -7.31 -13.51 1.12
N ALA A 81 -7.78 -14.76 1.12
CA ALA A 81 -8.60 -15.29 0.04
C ALA A 81 -10.03 -15.55 0.52
N SER A 82 -11.01 -15.12 -0.27
CA SER A 82 -12.40 -15.55 -0.11
C SER A 82 -12.58 -17.02 -0.57
N SER A 83 -13.77 -17.59 -0.32
CA SER A 83 -14.12 -18.94 -0.78
C SER A 83 -14.02 -19.13 -2.29
N GLY A 84 -14.24 -18.07 -3.08
CA GLY A 84 -14.06 -18.06 -4.54
C GLY A 84 -12.61 -17.85 -4.99
N CYS A 85 -11.63 -17.89 -4.08
CA CYS A 85 -10.22 -17.60 -4.34
C CYS A 85 -9.95 -16.17 -4.85
N VAL A 86 -10.86 -15.22 -4.60
CA VAL A 86 -10.62 -13.79 -4.83
C VAL A 86 -9.79 -13.25 -3.67
N ILE A 87 -8.67 -12.61 -4.00
CA ILE A 87 -7.79 -11.97 -3.02
C ILE A 87 -8.42 -10.69 -2.50
N ASN A 88 -8.71 -10.66 -1.21
CA ASN A 88 -9.12 -9.47 -0.46
C ASN A 88 -7.88 -8.79 0.12
N ARG A 89 -7.95 -7.46 0.21
CA ARG A 89 -6.88 -6.64 0.80
C ARG A 89 -7.46 -5.77 1.89
N GLU A 90 -6.94 -5.90 3.10
CA GLU A 90 -7.15 -4.91 4.15
C GLU A 90 -6.06 -3.85 4.06
N LEU A 91 -6.47 -2.59 3.86
CA LEU A 91 -5.56 -1.47 3.69
C LEU A 91 -5.41 -0.70 5.01
N PRO A 92 -4.19 -0.30 5.37
CA PRO A 92 -4.00 0.66 6.46
C PRO A 92 -4.62 2.01 6.07
N TRP A 93 -5.03 2.75 7.09
CA TRP A 93 -5.48 4.12 6.96
C TRP A 93 -4.36 5.09 7.31
N PHE A 94 -4.33 6.20 6.59
CA PHE A 94 -3.39 7.29 6.78
C PHE A 94 -4.14 8.60 6.93
N ARG A 95 -3.50 9.58 7.55
CA ARG A 95 -3.98 10.95 7.63
C ARG A 95 -2.87 11.94 7.30
N TYR A 96 -3.26 13.06 6.69
CA TYR A 96 -2.40 14.23 6.66
C TYR A 96 -2.43 14.90 8.04
N GLN A 97 -1.25 15.06 8.63
CA GLN A 97 -1.06 15.74 9.91
C GLN A 97 0.20 16.60 9.86
N LYS A 98 0.04 17.91 10.02
CA LYS A 98 1.09 18.93 9.92
C LYS A 98 1.89 18.81 8.61
N GLY A 99 1.20 18.55 7.50
CA GLY A 99 1.80 18.38 6.18
C GLY A 99 2.56 17.05 5.96
N LEU A 100 2.45 16.09 6.89
CA LEU A 100 3.02 14.74 6.80
C LEU A 100 1.92 13.69 6.67
N VAL A 101 2.22 12.58 5.99
CA VAL A 101 1.35 11.40 5.96
C VAL A 101 1.76 10.47 7.10
N VAL A 102 0.84 10.25 8.05
CA VAL A 102 1.04 9.38 9.23
C VAL A 102 -0.06 8.30 9.31
N PRO A 103 0.20 7.13 9.92
CA PRO A 103 -0.84 6.13 10.16
C PRO A 103 -2.00 6.66 11.01
N VAL A 104 -3.21 6.15 10.77
CA VAL A 104 -4.39 6.31 11.63
C VAL A 104 -4.47 5.07 12.52
N GLU A 105 -4.38 5.27 13.83
CA GLU A 105 -4.74 4.26 14.84
C GLU A 105 -6.26 4.13 14.96
#